data_AF-A0AA41X719-F1
#
_entry.id   AF-A0AA41X719-F1
#
_cell.length_a   1.000
_cell.length_b   1.000
_cell.length_c   1.000
_cell.angle_alpha   90.00
_cell.angle_beta   90.00
_cell.angle_gamma   90.00
#
_symmetry.space_group_name_H-M   'P 1'
#
loop_
_entity.id
_entity.type
_entity.pdbx_description
1 polymer ?
#
loop_
_entity_poly.entity_id
_entity_poly.type
_entity_poly.pdbx_seq_one_letter_code
_entity_poly.pdbx_strand_id
1 'polypeptide(L)'
;MKRLLIVFAILAVGLLGYYVTVLAPYNLIGVWKARSLGMLNGDSFKDIEELATYFKGHDIQKVKYLGNDSYEVFTDKGEFVIIADYSDSMYWRYKIFKFDKKAEYFTNPM
;
A
#
# COMPACT_ATOMS: atom_id res chain seq x y z
N MET A 1 -23.32 0.46 -39.50
CA MET A 1 -22.77 -0.34 -38.37
C MET A 1 -21.31 -0.75 -38.58
N LYS A 2 -20.95 -1.50 -39.64
CA LYS A 2 -19.56 -1.97 -39.87
C LYS A 2 -18.48 -0.88 -39.87
N ARG A 3 -18.75 0.29 -40.47
CA ARG A 3 -17.81 1.43 -40.49
C ARG A 3 -17.59 2.07 -39.11
N LEU A 4 -18.61 2.05 -38.26
CA LEU A 4 -18.54 2.61 -36.89
C LEU A 4 -17.63 1.74 -36.00
N LEU A 5 -17.73 0.41 -36.15
CA LEU A 5 -16.89 -0.55 -35.44
C LEU A 5 -15.41 -0.42 -35.82
N ILE A 6 -15.11 -0.15 -37.09
CA ILE A 6 -13.74 0.04 -37.57
C ILE A 6 -13.13 1.30 -36.95
N VAL A 7 -13.88 2.40 -36.89
CA VAL A 7 -13.42 3.66 -36.27
C VAL A 7 -13.17 3.46 -34.76
N PHE A 8 -14.06 2.74 -34.07
CA PHE A 8 -13.86 2.40 -32.65
C PHE A 8 -12.62 1.53 -32.42
N ALA A 9 -12.37 0.55 -33.29
CA ALA A 9 -11.20 -0.32 -33.18
C ALA A 9 -9.89 0.47 -33.35
N ILE A 10 -9.85 1.40 -34.30
CA ILE A 10 -8.68 2.26 -34.53
C ILE A 10 -8.42 3.17 -33.33
N LEU A 11 -9.48 3.78 -32.78
CA LEU A 11 -9.39 4.60 -31.58
C LEU A 11 -8.93 3.80 -30.36
N ALA A 12 -9.45 2.58 -30.17
CA ALA A 12 -9.05 1.71 -29.08
C ALA A 12 -7.57 1.33 -29.17
N VAL A 13 -7.08 0.94 -30.35
CA VAL A 13 -5.66 0.61 -30.57
C VAL A 13 -4.76 1.83 -30.35
N GLY A 14 -5.18 3.01 -30.83
CA GLY A 14 -4.45 4.26 -30.61
C GLY A 14 -4.35 4.63 -29.13
N LEU A 15 -5.45 4.53 -28.39
CA LEU A 15 -5.48 4.77 -26.94
C LEU A 15 -4.63 3.75 -26.17
N LEU A 16 -4.65 2.48 -26.58
CA LEU A 16 -3.86 1.42 -25.95
C LEU A 16 -2.36 1.62 -26.21
N GLY A 17 -1.99 2.01 -27.44
CA GLY A 17 -0.62 2.37 -27.78
C GLY A 17 -0.12 3.58 -27.00
N TYR A 18 -0.94 4.62 -26.85
CA TYR A 18 -0.63 5.78 -26.01
C TYR A 18 -0.49 5.39 -24.54
N TYR A 19 -1.39 4.55 -24.03
CA TYR A 19 -1.30 4.05 -22.66
C TYR A 19 0.00 3.28 -22.42
N VAL A 20 0.39 2.35 -23.30
CA VAL A 20 1.62 1.55 -23.14
C VAL A 20 2.89 2.38 -23.28
N THR A 21 2.91 3.38 -24.16
CA THR A 21 4.13 4.16 -24.45
C THR A 21 4.31 5.37 -23.54
N VAL A 22 3.22 6.03 -23.16
CA VAL A 22 3.26 7.30 -22.42
C VAL A 22 2.82 7.14 -20.98
N LEU A 23 1.85 6.27 -20.66
CA LEU A 23 1.29 6.19 -19.30
C LEU A 23 1.83 5.00 -18.48
N ALA A 24 2.13 3.88 -19.13
CA ALA A 24 2.67 2.68 -18.49
C ALA A 24 4.06 2.89 -17.83
N PRO A 25 5.03 3.63 -18.43
CA PRO A 25 6.30 3.87 -17.75
C PRO A 25 6.16 4.76 -16.50
N TYR A 26 5.12 5.60 -16.44
CA TYR A 26 4.81 6.40 -15.23
C TYR A 26 3.95 5.64 -14.23
N ASN A 27 3.63 4.37 -14.51
CA ASN A 27 2.89 3.45 -13.67
C ASN A 27 1.73 4.14 -12.94
N LEU A 28 0.93 4.95 -13.65
CA LEU A 28 -0.07 5.81 -13.01
C LEU A 28 -1.13 4.99 -12.24
N ILE A 29 -1.39 3.75 -12.68
CA ILE A 29 -2.19 2.79 -11.91
C ILE A 29 -1.46 2.37 -10.64
N GLY A 30 -0.16 2.07 -10.70
CA GLY A 30 0.68 1.81 -9.53
C GLY A 30 0.79 3.01 -8.59
N VAL A 31 0.80 4.25 -9.08
CA VAL A 31 0.82 5.49 -8.27
C VAL A 31 -0.54 5.76 -7.63
N TRP A 32 -1.63 5.52 -8.34
CA TRP A 32 -2.99 5.60 -7.76
C TRP A 32 -3.20 4.51 -6.72
N LYS A 33 -2.73 3.29 -7.00
CA LYS A 33 -2.74 2.17 -6.05
C LYS A 33 -1.82 2.46 -4.87
N ALA A 34 -0.64 3.07 -5.07
CA ALA A 34 0.29 3.46 -4.02
C ALA A 34 -0.20 4.64 -3.16
N ARG A 35 -0.99 5.55 -3.74
CA ARG A 35 -1.74 6.55 -2.97
C ARG A 35 -2.92 5.93 -2.21
N SER A 36 -3.56 4.88 -2.75
CA SER A 36 -4.57 4.12 -2.01
C SER A 36 -3.97 3.10 -1.03
N LEU A 37 -2.66 2.79 -1.13
CA LEU A 37 -1.87 2.07 -0.12
C LEU A 37 -1.57 2.96 1.09
N GLY A 38 -2.00 4.23 1.10
CA GLY A 38 -1.83 5.18 2.20
C GLY A 38 -2.51 4.80 3.51
N MET A 39 -3.17 3.63 3.58
CA MET A 39 -3.57 3.00 4.83
C MET A 39 -3.25 1.51 4.77
N LEU A 40 -2.24 1.06 5.53
CA LEU A 40 -2.05 -0.37 5.78
C LEU A 40 -3.35 -0.92 6.40
N ASN A 41 -3.93 -1.91 5.73
CA ASN A 41 -5.03 -2.74 6.19
C ASN A 41 -4.58 -4.21 6.25
N GLY A 42 -5.36 -5.09 6.91
CA GLY A 42 -4.96 -6.49 7.14
C GLY A 42 -4.57 -7.27 5.87
N ASP A 43 -5.14 -6.93 4.71
CA ASP A 43 -4.85 -7.60 3.44
C ASP A 43 -3.60 -7.05 2.75
N SER A 44 -3.31 -5.75 2.87
CA SER A 44 -2.18 -5.09 2.20
C SER A 44 -0.79 -5.56 2.68
N PHE A 45 -0.70 -6.25 3.82
CA PHE A 45 0.54 -6.87 4.29
C PHE A 45 1.05 -7.97 3.36
N LYS A 46 0.15 -8.67 2.67
CA LYS A 46 0.51 -9.74 1.74
C LYS A 46 1.02 -9.20 0.40
N ASP A 47 0.57 -8.00 0.04
CA ASP A 47 0.91 -7.35 -1.22
C ASP A 47 2.26 -6.60 -1.17
N ILE A 48 2.77 -6.33 0.03
CA ILE A 48 4.05 -5.66 0.26
C ILE A 48 5.08 -6.70 0.66
N GLU A 49 5.99 -7.06 -0.25
CA GLU A 49 6.97 -8.15 -0.08
C GLU A 49 7.74 -8.10 1.24
N GLU A 50 8.17 -6.91 1.67
CA GLU A 50 8.88 -6.71 2.93
C GLU A 50 8.03 -7.07 4.16
N LEU A 51 6.78 -6.60 4.20
CA LEU A 51 5.84 -6.88 5.27
C LEU A 51 5.37 -8.35 5.23
N ALA A 52 5.11 -8.90 4.04
CA ALA A 52 4.73 -10.29 3.86
C ALA A 52 5.81 -11.25 4.36
N THR A 53 7.07 -10.91 4.10
CA THR A 53 8.22 -11.68 4.57
C THR A 53 8.36 -11.60 6.10
N TYR A 54 8.28 -10.39 6.67
CA TYR A 54 8.43 -10.20 8.11
C TYR A 54 7.32 -10.86 8.93
N PHE A 55 6.07 -10.67 8.50
CA PHE A 55 4.88 -11.22 9.16
C PHE A 55 4.54 -12.64 8.69
N LYS A 56 5.44 -13.33 7.98
CA LYS A 56 5.21 -14.71 7.57
C LYS A 56 4.95 -15.59 8.79
N GLY A 57 3.80 -16.25 8.82
CA GLY A 57 3.38 -17.08 9.94
C GLY A 57 2.96 -16.30 11.19
N HIS A 58 2.68 -15.00 11.07
CA HIS A 58 1.90 -14.23 12.03
C HIS A 58 0.46 -14.12 11.52
N ASP A 59 -0.51 -14.37 12.38
CA ASP A 59 -1.91 -14.13 12.05
C ASP A 59 -2.27 -12.69 12.42
N ILE A 60 -2.47 -11.83 11.40
CA ILE A 60 -2.79 -10.42 11.61
C ILE A 60 -4.27 -10.30 11.95
N GLN A 61 -4.56 -10.01 13.20
CA GLN A 61 -5.93 -9.92 13.72
C GLN A 61 -6.50 -8.52 13.54
N LYS A 62 -5.66 -7.48 13.72
CA LYS A 62 -6.10 -6.09 13.66
C LYS A 62 -4.96 -5.17 13.27
N VAL A 63 -5.28 -4.15 12.49
CA VAL A 63 -4.37 -3.05 12.14
C VAL A 63 -5.08 -1.75 12.51
N LYS A 64 -4.43 -0.90 13.30
CA LYS A 64 -4.95 0.40 13.74
C LYS A 64 -4.02 1.49 13.24
N TYR A 65 -4.58 2.46 12.53
CA TYR A 65 -3.84 3.66 12.13
C TYR A 65 -3.65 4.59 13.33
N LEU A 66 -2.40 5.01 13.58
CA LEU A 66 -2.03 5.91 14.67
C LEU A 66 -1.83 7.36 14.21
N GLY A 67 -1.82 7.61 12.89
CA GLY A 67 -1.44 8.91 12.31
C GLY A 67 0.04 8.96 11.92
N ASN A 68 0.44 9.97 11.13
CA ASN A 68 1.83 10.17 10.68
C ASN A 68 2.46 8.90 10.11
N ASP A 69 1.74 8.23 9.22
CA ASP A 69 2.18 6.98 8.57
C ASP A 69 2.61 5.86 9.54
N SER A 70 2.06 5.91 10.76
CA SER A 70 2.32 4.94 11.82
C SER A 70 1.10 4.05 12.05
N TYR A 71 1.35 2.76 12.27
CA TYR A 71 0.32 1.73 12.38
C TYR A 71 0.64 0.79 13.54
N GLU A 72 -0.37 0.43 14.31
CA GLU A 72 -0.30 -0.61 15.33
C GLU A 72 -0.90 -1.91 14.77
N VAL A 73 -0.15 -3.00 14.84
CA VAL A 73 -0.51 -4.29 14.26
C VAL A 73 -0.58 -5.33 15.37
N PHE A 74 -1.76 -5.90 15.55
CA PHE A 74 -2.03 -6.94 16.51
C PHE A 74 -1.97 -8.29 15.82
N THR A 75 -1.13 -9.18 16.34
CA THR A 75 -0.98 -10.55 15.86
C THR A 75 -1.17 -11.55 16.98
N ASP A 76 -1.29 -12.83 16.62
CA ASP A 76 -1.22 -13.96 17.55
C ASP A 76 0.08 -14.00 18.38
N LYS A 77 1.17 -13.41 17.87
CA LYS A 77 2.51 -13.43 18.49
C LYS A 77 2.90 -12.13 19.21
N GLY A 78 2.01 -11.14 19.23
CA GLY A 78 2.22 -9.88 19.92
C GLY A 78 1.78 -8.65 19.12
N GLU A 79 2.11 -7.50 19.69
CA GLU A 79 1.76 -6.17 19.17
C GLU A 79 3.01 -5.52 18.55
N PHE A 80 2.83 -4.92 17.38
CA PHE A 80 3.89 -4.29 16.61
C PHE A 80 3.50 -2.86 16.22
N VAL A 81 4.48 -1.98 16.08
CA VAL A 81 4.31 -0.67 15.44
C VAL A 81 5.11 -0.62 14.16
N ILE A 82 4.46 -0.16 13.10
CA ILE A 82 5.05 0.04 11.79
C ILE A 82 5.02 1.52 11.49
N ILE A 83 6.17 2.09 11.19
CA ILE A 83 6.29 3.46 10.69
C ILE A 83 6.70 3.36 9.23
N ALA A 84 5.81 3.81 8.35
CA ALA A 84 6.08 3.89 6.91
C ALA A 84 6.77 5.23 6.62
N ASP A 85 7.94 5.16 6.02
CA ASP A 85 8.80 6.29 5.70
C ASP A 85 8.87 6.41 4.17
N TYR A 86 8.39 7.54 3.63
CA TYR A 86 8.43 7.78 2.20
C TYR A 86 9.84 8.24 1.82
N SER A 87 10.66 7.32 1.32
CA SER A 87 11.98 7.67 0.78
C SER A 87 11.81 8.44 -0.53
N ASP A 88 12.64 9.46 -0.76
CA ASP A 88 12.70 10.29 -1.98
C ASP A 88 12.76 9.48 -3.29
N SER A 89 13.14 8.20 -3.20
CA SER A 89 13.31 7.26 -4.32
C SER A 89 12.04 6.52 -4.76
N MET A 90 10.83 7.02 -4.49
CA MET A 90 9.53 6.39 -4.85
C MET A 90 9.23 5.03 -4.18
N TYR A 91 9.98 4.63 -3.15
CA TYR A 91 9.76 3.38 -2.41
C TYR A 91 9.43 3.67 -0.94
N TRP A 92 8.37 3.05 -0.44
CA TRP A 92 8.07 3.03 0.99
C TRP A 92 9.09 2.16 1.71
N ARG A 93 9.62 2.66 2.82
CA ARG A 93 10.44 1.89 3.77
C ARG A 93 9.66 1.69 5.06
N TYR A 94 9.71 0.50 5.64
CA TYR A 94 8.96 0.19 6.85
C TYR A 94 9.92 -0.04 8.02
N LYS A 95 9.74 0.71 9.10
CA LYS A 95 10.41 0.46 10.38
C LYS A 95 9.45 -0.29 11.29
N ILE A 96 9.80 -1.50 11.70
CA ILE A 96 8.93 -2.38 12.49
C ILE A 96 9.51 -2.51 13.91
N PHE A 97 8.70 -2.18 14.91
CA PHE A 97 9.03 -2.28 16.32
C PHE A 97 8.10 -3.29 16.98
N LYS A 98 8.65 -4.22 17.76
CA LYS A 98 7.85 -5.13 18.58
C LYS A 98 7.70 -4.54 19.98
N PHE A 99 6.48 -4.56 20.52
CA PHE A 99 6.26 -4.22 21.91
C PHE A 99 6.48 -5.42 22.81
N ASP A 100 7.40 -5.30 23.77
CA ASP A 100 7.56 -6.28 24.86
C ASP A 100 6.53 -6.06 26.00
N LYS A 101 5.92 -4.87 26.07
CA LYS A 101 4.82 -4.52 26.96
C LYS A 101 3.81 -3.66 26.20
N LYS A 102 2.52 -3.84 26.47
CA LYS A 102 1.43 -3.07 25.85
C LYS A 102 1.76 -1.58 25.81
N ALA A 103 1.56 -0.95 24.66
CA ALA A 103 1.75 0.49 24.50
C ALA A 103 0.84 1.24 25.49
N GLU A 104 1.43 1.96 26.45
CA GLU A 104 0.67 2.86 27.30
C GLU A 104 0.37 4.13 26.51
N TYR A 105 -0.91 4.34 26.23
CA TYR A 105 -1.39 5.54 25.56
C TYR A 105 -1.28 6.73 26.51
N PHE A 106 -0.23 7.52 26.36
CA PHE A 106 -0.18 8.85 26.94
C PHE A 106 -1.13 9.75 26.14
N THR A 107 -2.35 9.90 26.64
CA THR A 107 -3.22 10.99 26.20
C THR A 107 -2.76 12.23 26.93
N ASN A 108 -2.22 13.22 26.20
CA ASN A 108 -1.91 14.51 26.77
C ASN A 108 -3.21 15.07 27.41
N PRO A 109 -3.28 15.22 28.74
CA PRO A 109 -4.44 15.87 29.34
C PRO A 109 -4.40 17.33 28.87
N MET A 110 -5.33 17.69 27.99
CA MET A 110 -5.55 19.10 27.62
C MET A 110 -5.78 19.95 28.86
#